data_AF-A0A5Q4SEY8-F1
#
_entry.id   AF-A0A5Q4SEY8-F1
#
_cell.length_a   1.000
_cell.length_b   1.000
_cell.length_c   1.000
_cell.angle_alpha   90.00
_cell.angle_beta   90.00
_cell.angle_gamma   90.00
#
_symmetry.space_group_name_H-M   'P 1'
#
loop_
_entity.id
_entity.type
_entity.pdbx_description
1 polymer ?
#
loop_
_entity_poly.entity_id
_entity_poly.type
_entity_poly.pdbx_seq_one_letter_code
_entity_poly.pdbx_strand_id
1 'polypeptide(L)'
;MAQPERNERQRLRPAPLLFEPSEAAADPEHFFDLESMEDPKELLARATELTLAFRAATDRAVEFQAVAAAQLADPRRFDRLTAAEIAGRAEWTEDYAKKMIEFGRSLLDAPAP
;
A
#
# COMPACT_ATOMS: atom_id res chain seq x y z
N MET A 1 -28.18 -0.79 -50.73
CA MET A 1 -27.35 -0.13 -49.71
C MET A 1 -27.49 -0.93 -48.41
N ALA A 2 -26.39 -1.10 -47.68
CA ALA A 2 -26.07 -2.23 -46.80
C ALA A 2 -26.92 -2.35 -45.53
N GLN A 3 -27.30 -3.59 -45.19
CA GLN A 3 -27.70 -4.01 -43.85
C GLN A 3 -26.42 -4.35 -43.06
N PRO A 4 -26.28 -3.95 -41.78
CA PRO A 4 -25.09 -4.27 -41.00
C PRO A 4 -25.21 -5.70 -40.46
N GLU A 5 -24.58 -6.65 -41.15
CA GLU A 5 -24.42 -8.03 -40.69
C GLU A 5 -23.48 -8.08 -39.46
N ARG A 6 -24.04 -8.52 -38.34
CA ARG A 6 -23.44 -9.25 -37.20
C ARG A 6 -21.93 -9.17 -37.02
N ASN A 7 -21.50 -8.46 -35.98
CA ASN A 7 -20.30 -8.83 -35.23
C ASN A 7 -20.58 -8.75 -33.72
N GLU A 8 -21.54 -9.57 -33.27
CA GLU A 8 -21.61 -9.96 -31.87
C GLU A 8 -20.45 -10.90 -31.61
N ARG A 9 -19.30 -10.34 -31.23
CA ARG A 9 -18.15 -11.09 -30.72
C ARG A 9 -18.66 -12.02 -29.64
N GLN A 10 -18.77 -13.29 -30.00
CA GLN A 10 -19.25 -14.36 -29.14
C GLN A 10 -18.37 -14.39 -27.90
N ARG A 11 -18.87 -13.85 -26.79
CA ARG A 11 -18.18 -13.88 -25.50
C ARG A 11 -18.12 -15.33 -25.07
N LEU A 12 -16.99 -15.99 -25.36
CA LEU A 12 -16.67 -17.30 -24.81
C LEU A 12 -16.74 -17.19 -23.28
N ARG A 13 -17.74 -17.83 -22.68
CA ARG A 13 -17.81 -17.90 -21.22
C ARG A 13 -16.70 -18.86 -20.78
N PRO A 14 -15.88 -18.50 -19.78
CA PRO A 14 -14.88 -19.41 -19.25
C PRO A 14 -15.57 -20.68 -18.77
N ALA A 15 -14.97 -21.84 -19.09
CA ALA A 15 -15.47 -23.13 -18.65
C ALA A 15 -15.48 -23.21 -17.11
N PRO A 16 -16.51 -23.81 -16.50
CA PRO A 16 -16.55 -23.97 -15.05
C PRO A 16 -15.42 -24.89 -14.58
N LEU A 17 -14.80 -24.53 -13.46
CA LEU A 17 -13.74 -25.33 -12.83
C LEU A 17 -14.34 -26.67 -12.39
N LEU A 18 -13.62 -27.76 -12.67
CA LEU A 18 -14.04 -29.13 -12.32
C LEU A 18 -13.77 -29.47 -10.85
N PHE A 19 -13.05 -28.61 -10.14
CA PHE A 19 -12.62 -28.81 -8.76
C PHE A 19 -12.60 -27.44 -8.06
N GLU A 20 -12.93 -27.42 -6.79
CA GLU A 20 -12.68 -26.26 -5.95
C GLU A 20 -11.16 -26.18 -5.68
N PRO A 21 -10.55 -24.98 -5.72
CA PRO A 21 -9.19 -24.82 -5.27
C PRO A 21 -9.11 -25.29 -3.82
N SER A 22 -8.11 -26.11 -3.50
CA SER A 22 -7.84 -26.53 -2.13
C SER A 22 -7.76 -25.27 -1.26
N GLU A 23 -8.70 -25.16 -0.32
CA GLU A 23 -8.69 -24.14 0.70
C GLU A 23 -7.32 -24.22 1.36
N ALA A 24 -6.51 -23.16 1.22
CA ALA A 24 -5.27 -23.09 1.96
C ALA A 24 -5.68 -23.17 3.42
N ALA A 25 -5.38 -24.29 4.08
CA ALA A 25 -5.52 -24.36 5.52
C ALA A 25 -4.69 -23.20 6.03
N ALA A 26 -5.37 -22.18 6.57
CA ALA A 26 -4.72 -21.19 7.38
C ALA A 26 -4.22 -22.00 8.58
N ASP A 27 -2.98 -22.49 8.47
CA ASP A 27 -2.15 -22.57 9.65
C ASP A 27 -2.34 -21.20 10.33
N PRO A 28 -2.58 -21.11 11.65
CA PRO A 28 -2.41 -19.85 12.34
C PRO A 28 -0.94 -19.44 12.16
N GLU A 29 -0.61 -18.89 10.98
CA GLU A 29 0.74 -18.59 10.53
C GLU A 29 1.24 -17.46 11.41
N HIS A 30 2.05 -17.83 12.38
CA HIS A 30 2.88 -16.90 13.12
C HIS A 30 3.94 -16.40 12.15
N PHE A 31 3.66 -15.33 11.39
CA PHE A 31 4.51 -14.82 10.31
C PHE A 31 5.99 -14.57 10.71
N PHE A 32 6.27 -14.47 12.02
CA PHE A 32 7.60 -14.28 12.57
C PHE A 32 8.07 -15.42 13.50
N ASP A 33 7.21 -16.41 13.78
CA ASP A 33 7.47 -17.57 14.65
C ASP A 33 8.05 -17.23 16.03
N LEU A 34 7.77 -16.04 16.57
CA LEU A 34 8.36 -15.63 17.86
C LEU A 34 7.75 -16.39 19.03
N GLU A 35 6.45 -16.70 18.97
CA GLU A 35 5.73 -17.40 20.04
C GLU A 35 6.17 -18.87 20.21
N SER A 36 6.84 -19.47 19.20
CA SER A 36 7.37 -20.83 19.25
C SER A 36 8.82 -20.91 19.73
N MET A 37 9.51 -19.77 19.91
CA MET A 37 10.90 -19.73 20.36
C MET A 37 11.00 -19.89 21.89
N GLU A 38 11.68 -20.95 22.33
CA GLU A 38 11.89 -21.25 23.76
C GLU A 38 13.19 -20.66 24.33
N ASP A 39 14.24 -20.48 23.51
CA ASP A 39 15.51 -19.88 23.97
C ASP A 39 15.39 -18.33 24.03
N PRO A 40 15.47 -17.71 25.22
CA PRO A 40 15.38 -16.27 25.35
C PRO A 40 16.45 -15.49 24.59
N LYS A 41 17.64 -16.09 24.34
CA LYS A 41 18.70 -15.43 23.57
C LYS A 41 18.36 -15.37 22.09
N GLU A 42 17.82 -16.45 21.56
CA GLU A 42 17.39 -16.52 20.17
C GLU A 42 16.19 -15.59 19.94
N LEU A 43 15.21 -15.63 20.84
CA LEU A 43 14.05 -14.72 20.82
C LEU A 43 14.50 -13.24 20.81
N LEU A 44 15.43 -12.86 21.69
CA LEU A 44 15.94 -11.49 21.74
C LEU A 44 16.66 -11.08 20.45
N ALA A 45 17.50 -11.96 19.89
CA ALA A 45 18.20 -11.68 18.63
C ALA A 45 17.20 -11.46 17.49
N ARG A 46 16.22 -12.36 17.36
CA ARG A 46 15.19 -12.29 16.31
C ARG A 46 14.28 -11.08 16.45
N ALA A 47 13.79 -10.79 17.65
CA ALA A 47 12.98 -9.60 17.90
C ALA A 47 13.75 -8.30 17.60
N THR A 48 15.06 -8.27 17.82
CA THR A 48 15.91 -7.12 17.51
C THR A 48 16.05 -6.91 16.00
N GLU A 49 16.30 -7.97 15.24
CA GLU A 49 16.34 -7.93 13.76
C GLU A 49 15.01 -7.38 13.19
N LEU A 50 13.88 -7.90 13.68
CA LEU A 50 12.55 -7.46 13.25
C LEU A 50 12.29 -6.00 13.60
N THR A 51 12.68 -5.55 14.79
CA THR A 51 12.52 -4.13 15.19
C THR A 51 13.25 -3.20 14.23
N LEU A 52 14.46 -3.55 13.80
CA LEU A 52 15.23 -2.76 12.83
C LEU A 52 14.56 -2.78 11.45
N ALA A 53 14.09 -3.95 11.00
CA ALA A 53 13.38 -4.08 9.73
C ALA A 53 12.08 -3.26 9.70
N PHE A 54 11.28 -3.32 10.76
CA PHE A 54 10.04 -2.55 10.89
C PHE A 54 10.28 -1.05 11.00
N ARG A 55 11.37 -0.61 11.64
CA ARG A 55 11.75 0.81 11.62
C ARG A 55 12.02 1.27 10.19
N ALA A 56 12.85 0.54 9.45
CA ALA A 56 13.13 0.87 8.04
C ALA A 56 11.85 0.84 7.17
N ALA A 57 10.97 -0.12 7.41
CA ALA A 57 9.68 -0.20 6.72
C ALA A 57 8.77 1.00 7.07
N THR A 58 8.72 1.41 8.34
CA THR A 58 7.99 2.59 8.81
C THR A 58 8.52 3.85 8.13
N ASP A 59 9.84 4.04 8.14
CA ASP A 59 10.48 5.21 7.52
C ASP A 59 10.09 5.31 6.04
N ARG A 60 10.16 4.18 5.32
CA ARG A 60 9.79 4.13 3.91
C ARG A 60 8.29 4.35 3.68
N ALA A 61 7.43 3.81 4.55
CA ALA A 61 5.98 4.02 4.47
C ALA A 61 5.62 5.50 4.68
N VAL A 62 6.30 6.19 5.59
CA VAL A 62 6.12 7.63 5.83
C VAL A 62 6.50 8.45 4.60
N GLU A 63 7.60 8.12 3.92
CA GLU A 63 7.96 8.76 2.64
C GLU A 63 6.87 8.57 1.58
N PHE A 64 6.32 7.36 1.44
CA PHE A 64 5.21 7.11 0.52
C PHE A 64 3.95 7.87 0.90
N GLN A 65 3.62 7.97 2.19
CA GLN A 65 2.50 8.78 2.67
C GLN A 65 2.71 10.27 2.31
N ALA A 66 3.92 10.79 2.47
CA ALA A 66 4.27 12.17 2.10
C ALA A 66 4.09 12.40 0.60
N VAL A 67 4.63 11.52 -0.23
CA VAL A 67 4.50 11.58 -1.69
C VAL A 67 3.03 11.53 -2.12
N ALA A 68 2.23 10.64 -1.53
CA ALA A 68 0.80 10.57 -1.81
C ALA A 68 0.07 11.85 -1.40
N ALA A 69 0.37 12.41 -0.22
CA ALA A 69 -0.19 13.68 0.23
C ALA A 69 0.18 14.83 -0.72
N ALA A 70 1.43 14.91 -1.17
CA ALA A 70 1.90 15.90 -2.12
C ALA A 70 1.17 15.81 -3.47
N GLN A 71 0.99 14.59 -3.99
CA GLN A 71 0.26 14.35 -5.23
C GLN A 71 -1.22 14.71 -5.08
N LEU A 72 -1.87 14.36 -3.97
CA LEU A 72 -3.27 14.71 -3.71
C LEU A 72 -3.49 16.23 -3.58
N ALA A 73 -2.48 16.95 -3.10
CA ALA A 73 -2.51 18.40 -2.96
C ALA A 73 -2.00 19.16 -4.20
N ASP A 74 -1.64 18.49 -5.29
CA ASP A 74 -1.09 19.12 -6.49
C ASP A 74 -2.12 20.07 -7.13
N PRO A 75 -1.83 21.38 -7.28
CA PRO A 75 -2.74 22.33 -7.89
C PRO A 75 -3.08 22.03 -9.36
N ARG A 76 -2.31 21.18 -10.04
CA ARG A 76 -2.57 20.75 -11.43
C ARG A 76 -3.68 19.70 -11.52
N ARG A 77 -4.08 19.09 -10.40
CA ARG A 77 -5.16 18.11 -10.35
C ARG A 77 -6.53 18.78 -10.31
N PHE A 78 -7.48 18.20 -11.03
CA PHE A 78 -8.88 18.63 -10.98
C PHE A 78 -9.56 18.25 -9.67
N ASP A 79 -9.14 17.13 -9.05
CA ASP A 79 -9.66 16.54 -7.81
C ASP A 79 -8.74 16.82 -6.61
N ARG A 80 -8.00 17.93 -6.65
CA ARG A 80 -7.05 18.27 -5.59
C ARG A 80 -7.75 18.35 -4.23
N LEU A 81 -7.08 17.85 -3.21
CA LEU A 81 -7.52 17.94 -1.82
C LEU A 81 -6.82 19.10 -1.10
N THR A 82 -7.52 19.71 -0.15
CA THR A 82 -6.93 20.63 0.83
C THR A 82 -6.12 19.87 1.88
N ALA A 83 -5.23 20.58 2.58
CA ALA A 83 -4.47 19.98 3.69
C ALA A 83 -5.39 19.41 4.78
N ALA A 84 -6.53 20.07 5.06
CA ALA A 84 -7.50 19.60 6.05
C ALA A 84 -8.19 18.29 5.61
N GLU A 85 -8.53 18.17 4.33
CA GLU A 85 -9.13 16.96 3.76
C GLU A 85 -8.16 15.78 3.72
N ILE A 86 -6.87 16.04 3.47
CA ILE A 86 -5.81 15.03 3.55
C ILE A 86 -5.62 14.62 5.01
N ALA A 87 -5.56 15.58 5.93
CA ALA A 87 -5.41 15.33 7.35
C ALA A 87 -6.54 14.44 7.90
N GLY A 88 -7.79 14.72 7.51
CA GLY A 88 -8.94 13.90 7.92
C GLY A 88 -8.88 12.46 7.42
N ARG A 89 -8.26 12.20 6.25
CA ARG A 89 -8.10 10.84 5.70
C ARG A 89 -6.94 10.06 6.33
N ALA A 90 -5.90 10.78 6.74
CA ALA A 90 -4.68 10.20 7.29
C ALA A 90 -4.64 10.22 8.83
N GLU A 91 -5.72 10.66 9.47
CA GLU A 91 -5.81 10.85 10.93
C GLU A 91 -4.72 11.77 11.48
N TRP A 92 -4.42 12.84 10.72
CA TRP A 92 -3.43 13.84 11.06
C TRP A 92 -4.08 15.14 11.52
N THR A 93 -3.26 16.00 12.13
CA THR A 93 -3.58 17.42 12.22
C THR A 93 -3.35 18.09 10.86
N GLU A 94 -4.08 19.17 10.60
CA GLU A 94 -3.90 19.92 9.35
C GLU A 94 -2.46 20.45 9.18
N ASP A 95 -1.84 20.93 10.26
CA ASP A 95 -0.47 21.44 10.21
C ASP A 95 0.56 20.35 9.96
N TYR A 96 0.32 19.13 10.44
CA TYR A 96 1.16 18.00 10.08
C TYR A 96 0.97 17.61 8.61
N ALA A 97 -0.26 17.61 8.10
CA ALA A 97 -0.52 17.37 6.68
C ALA A 97 0.19 18.39 5.77
N LYS A 98 0.23 19.68 6.15
CA LYS A 98 1.01 20.70 5.42
C LYS A 98 2.49 20.34 5.34
N LYS A 99 3.09 19.94 6.46
CA LYS A 99 4.50 19.50 6.50
C LYS A 99 4.74 18.26 5.64
N MET A 100 3.82 17.30 5.67
CA MET A 100 3.92 16.07 4.87
C MET A 100 3.79 16.34 3.37
N ILE A 101 2.93 17.27 2.96
CA ILE A 101 2.82 17.72 1.57
C ILE A 101 4.12 18.38 1.11
N GLU A 102 4.71 19.24 1.94
CA GLU A 102 6.00 19.88 1.65
C GLU A 102 7.13 18.86 1.52
N PHE A 103 7.22 17.93 2.47
CA PHE A 103 8.19 16.84 2.43
C PHE A 103 8.00 15.94 1.20
N GLY A 104 6.77 15.59 0.85
CA GLY A 104 6.48 14.80 -0.34
C GLY A 104 6.89 15.50 -1.64
N ARG A 105 6.74 16.83 -1.71
CA ARG A 105 7.23 17.63 -2.85
C ARG A 105 8.74 17.60 -2.94
N SER A 106 9.45 17.76 -1.82
CA SER A 106 10.92 17.71 -1.83
C SER A 106 11.45 16.33 -2.24
N LEU A 107 10.76 15.24 -1.88
CA LEU A 107 11.09 13.89 -2.33
C LEU A 107 10.87 13.69 -3.84
N LEU A 108 9.84 14.30 -4.42
CA LEU A 108 9.56 14.22 -5.87
C LEU A 108 10.55 15.05 -6.70
N ASP A 109 11.05 16.15 -6.12
CA ASP A 109 12.05 17.01 -6.76
C ASP A 109 13.49 16.49 -6.57
N ALA A 110 13.71 15.54 -5.65
CA ALA A 110 14.99 14.90 -5.47
C ALA A 110 15.32 13.98 -6.67
N PRO A 111 16.56 14.00 -7.18
CA PRO A 111 16.97 13.03 -8.19
C PRO A 111 16.82 11.61 -7.63
N ALA A 112 16.23 10.71 -8.42
CA ALA A 112 16.15 9.30 -8.04
C ALA A 112 17.56 8.76 -7.74
N PRO A 113 17.74 7.97 -6.68
CA PRO A 113 19.05 7.43 -6.28
C PRO A 113 19.65 6.50 -7.34
#